data_AF-A0A9X4IRQ8-F1
#
_entry.id   AF-A0A9X4IRQ8-F1
#
_cell.length_a   1.000
_cell.length_b   1.000
_cell.length_c   1.000
_cell.angle_alpha   90.00
_cell.angle_beta   90.00
_cell.angle_gamma   90.00
#
_symmetry.space_group_name_H-M   'P 1'
#
loop_
_entity.id
_entity.type
_entity.pdbx_description
1 polymer ?
#
loop_
_entity_poly.entity_id
_entity_poly.type
_entity_poly.pdbx_seq_one_letter_code
_entity_poly.pdbx_strand_id
1 'polypeptide(L)'
;ATDNCDTVVDVVFTEVSNTVVDGCGEIVRKWESTDNCGNTVSHTQTITVTDTTAPVLSSEPADVSVDCEAIPVVPTITATDNCDTVVDVIFTEVSNTVVDGCGEIVRKWESTDNCGNTVSHTQTITVTDTTAPVLSSEPA
;
A
#
# COMPACT_ATOMS: atom_id res chain seq x y z
N ALA A 1 9.45 -2.74 -42.94
CA ALA A 1 10.74 -3.44 -42.79
C ALA A 1 11.58 -3.12 -44.03
N THR A 2 12.73 -3.77 -44.25
CA THR A 2 13.47 -3.65 -45.51
C THR A 2 13.79 -5.05 -46.03
N ASP A 3 13.61 -5.26 -47.33
CA ASP A 3 14.04 -6.47 -48.02
C ASP A 3 14.81 -6.07 -49.29
N ASN A 4 15.76 -6.91 -49.73
CA ASN A 4 16.62 -6.61 -50.87
C ASN A 4 15.94 -6.85 -52.23
N CYS A 5 14.84 -7.61 -52.26
CA CYS A 5 14.06 -7.95 -53.46
C CYS A 5 12.62 -7.42 -53.40
N ASP A 6 12.13 -7.02 -52.22
CA ASP A 6 10.80 -6.46 -52.01
C ASP A 6 10.88 -5.00 -51.53
N THR A 7 10.41 -4.10 -52.38
CA THR A 7 10.44 -2.65 -52.09
C THR A 7 9.30 -2.20 -51.19
N VAL A 8 8.27 -3.04 -50.96
CA VAL A 8 7.11 -2.71 -50.12
C VAL A 8 6.86 -3.85 -49.14
N VAL A 9 7.47 -3.75 -47.96
CA VAL A 9 7.28 -4.73 -46.88
C VAL A 9 6.60 -4.07 -45.68
N ASP A 10 5.31 -4.37 -45.53
CA ASP A 10 4.49 -3.85 -44.44
C ASP A 10 4.91 -4.45 -43.10
N VAL A 11 4.74 -3.64 -42.04
CA VAL A 11 4.94 -4.09 -40.66
C VAL A 11 3.60 -4.06 -39.96
N VAL A 12 3.17 -5.23 -39.50
CA VAL A 12 1.98 -5.38 -38.67
C VAL A 12 2.40 -5.20 -37.22
N PHE A 13 1.75 -4.25 -36.53
CA PHE A 13 1.88 -4.05 -35.10
C PHE A 13 0.70 -4.70 -34.37
N THR A 14 1.01 -5.44 -33.31
CA THR A 14 0.01 -6.02 -32.42
C THR A 14 0.44 -5.84 -30.97
N GLU A 15 -0.44 -5.28 -30.14
CA GLU A 15 -0.33 -5.42 -28.69
C GLU A 15 -0.85 -6.81 -28.30
N VAL A 16 0.05 -7.64 -27.82
CA VAL A 16 -0.22 -9.06 -27.52
C VAL A 16 -0.91 -9.20 -26.16
N SER A 17 -0.47 -8.41 -25.18
CA SER A 17 -1.06 -8.39 -23.85
C SER A 17 -0.79 -7.07 -23.14
N ASN A 18 -1.71 -6.72 -22.24
CA ASN A 18 -1.55 -5.62 -21.30
C ASN A 18 -2.11 -6.09 -19.95
N THR A 19 -1.24 -6.24 -18.96
CA THR A 19 -1.58 -6.66 -17.60
C THR A 19 -1.44 -5.52 -16.60
N VAL A 20 -1.24 -4.28 -17.06
CA VAL A 20 -1.05 -3.13 -16.19
C VAL A 20 -2.34 -2.83 -15.44
N VAL A 21 -2.27 -2.94 -14.12
CA VAL A 21 -3.33 -2.63 -13.16
C VAL A 21 -2.71 -1.77 -12.07
N ASP A 22 -3.35 -0.66 -11.75
CA ASP A 22 -2.94 0.25 -10.67
C ASP A 22 -1.44 0.60 -10.68
N GLY A 23 -0.90 0.89 -11.87
CA GLY A 23 0.50 1.28 -12.04
C GLY A 23 1.51 0.14 -12.10
N CYS A 24 1.07 -1.13 -12.01
CA CYS A 24 1.95 -2.30 -12.09
C CYS A 24 1.53 -3.34 -13.12
N GLY A 25 2.51 -3.88 -13.85
CA GLY A 25 2.30 -4.99 -14.77
C GLY A 25 3.20 -4.91 -15.99
N GLU A 26 2.79 -5.58 -17.06
CA GLU A 26 3.55 -5.64 -18.30
C GLU A 26 2.69 -5.37 -19.54
N ILE A 27 3.31 -4.77 -20.53
CA ILE A 27 2.76 -4.62 -21.89
C ILE A 27 3.68 -5.38 -22.84
N VAL A 28 3.13 -6.29 -23.62
CA VAL A 28 3.88 -7.06 -24.63
C VAL A 28 3.38 -6.66 -26.02
N ARG A 29 4.32 -6.27 -26.88
CA ARG A 29 4.06 -5.82 -28.26
C ARG A 29 4.86 -6.65 -29.24
N LYS A 30 4.24 -6.99 -30.38
CA LYS A 30 4.85 -7.74 -31.47
C LYS A 30 4.79 -6.91 -32.76
N TRP A 31 5.90 -6.87 -33.48
CA TRP A 31 5.96 -6.42 -34.87
C TRP A 31 6.28 -7.62 -35.73
N GLU A 32 5.53 -7.79 -36.82
CA GLU A 32 5.72 -8.87 -37.77
C GLU A 32 5.69 -8.32 -39.19
N SER A 33 6.53 -8.86 -40.05
CA SER A 33 6.65 -8.43 -41.44
C SER A 33 6.86 -9.66 -42.30
N THR A 34 6.14 -9.72 -43.42
CA THR A 34 6.17 -10.83 -44.36
C THR A 34 6.38 -10.27 -45.75
N ASP A 35 7.39 -10.77 -46.47
CA ASP A 35 7.62 -10.39 -47.87
C ASP A 35 6.68 -11.12 -48.83
N ASN A 36 6.68 -10.72 -50.11
CA ASN A 36 5.85 -11.35 -51.15
C ASN A 36 6.20 -12.83 -51.44
N CYS A 37 7.36 -13.32 -51.00
CA CYS A 37 7.76 -14.73 -51.10
C CYS A 37 7.33 -15.55 -49.86
N GLY A 38 6.75 -14.90 -48.85
CA GLY A 38 6.31 -15.52 -47.60
C GLY A 38 7.39 -15.61 -46.52
N ASN A 39 8.56 -14.97 -46.70
CA ASN A 39 9.56 -14.91 -45.64
C ASN A 39 9.11 -13.96 -44.54
N THR A 40 9.18 -14.41 -43.29
CA THR A 40 8.70 -13.65 -42.13
C THR A 40 9.83 -13.25 -41.20
N VAL A 41 9.73 -12.06 -40.61
CA VAL A 41 10.52 -11.64 -39.45
C VAL A 41 9.59 -11.09 -38.37
N SER A 42 9.92 -11.35 -37.11
CA SER A 42 9.20 -10.75 -35.99
C SER A 42 10.12 -10.24 -34.89
N HIS A 43 9.63 -9.26 -34.14
CA HIS A 43 10.28 -8.71 -32.97
C HIS A 43 9.26 -8.51 -31.86
N THR A 44 9.64 -8.82 -30.63
CA THR A 44 8.79 -8.65 -29.44
C THR A 44 9.45 -7.65 -28.50
N GLN A 45 8.68 -6.70 -27.99
CA GLN A 45 9.05 -5.79 -26.92
C GLN A 45 8.20 -6.11 -25.69
N THR A 46 8.86 -6.27 -24.55
CA THR A 46 8.22 -6.29 -23.23
C THR A 46 8.50 -4.97 -22.54
N ILE A 47 7.45 -4.31 -22.06
CA ILE A 47 7.51 -3.07 -21.28
C ILE A 47 7.01 -3.39 -19.88
N THR A 48 7.85 -3.22 -18.88
CA THR A 48 7.47 -3.37 -17.47
C THR A 48 7.06 -2.01 -16.92
N VAL A 49 5.90 -1.95 -16.27
CA VAL A 49 5.37 -0.78 -15.57
C VAL A 49 5.43 -1.08 -14.07
N THR A 50 5.97 -0.14 -13.30
CA THR A 50 6.16 -0.26 -11.86
C THR A 50 5.75 1.04 -11.18
N ASP A 51 4.93 0.95 -10.13
CA ASP A 51 4.85 2.01 -9.13
C ASP A 51 5.93 1.81 -8.07
N THR A 52 6.53 2.92 -7.66
CA THR A 52 7.57 2.99 -6.63
C THR A 52 7.17 3.91 -5.48
N THR A 53 5.98 4.48 -5.51
CA THR A 53 5.47 5.42 -4.53
C THR A 53 4.65 4.66 -3.51
N ALA A 54 4.88 4.90 -2.23
CA ALA A 54 4.08 4.28 -1.17
C ALA A 54 2.76 5.01 -0.98
N PRO A 55 1.72 4.32 -0.47
CA PRO A 55 0.49 4.97 -0.05
C PRO A 55 0.73 6.04 1.00
N VAL A 56 -0.22 6.97 1.11
CA VAL A 56 -0.25 8.01 2.14
C VAL A 56 -1.44 7.79 3.06
N LEU A 57 -1.18 7.68 4.37
CA LEU A 57 -2.24 7.60 5.39
C LEU A 57 -2.93 8.96 5.57
N SER A 58 -4.24 8.94 5.81
CA SER A 58 -5.05 10.16 6.00
C SER A 58 -4.72 10.91 7.30
N SER A 59 -4.15 10.21 8.28
CA SER A 59 -3.76 10.75 9.57
C SER A 59 -2.76 9.83 10.24
N GLU A 60 -1.90 10.40 11.08
CA GLU A 60 -0.94 9.67 11.89
C GLU A 60 -1.14 10.12 13.36
N PRO A 61 -1.94 9.40 14.16
CA PRO A 61 -2.21 9.77 15.54
C PRO A 61 -0.92 9.84 16.35
N ALA A 62 -0.69 10.97 17.02
CA ALA A 62 0.45 11.15 17.89
C ALA A 62 0.35 10.27 19.15
N ASP A 63 1.50 9.97 19.74
CA ASP A 63 1.58 9.35 21.06
C ASP A 63 0.94 10.26 22.11
N VAL A 64 0.29 9.65 23.10
CA VAL A 64 -0.41 10.37 24.17
C VAL A 64 -0.22 9.71 25.53
N SER A 65 -0.29 10.51 26.58
CA SER A 65 -0.41 10.03 27.96
C SER A 65 -1.74 10.45 28.53
N VAL A 66 -2.49 9.51 29.09
CA VAL A 66 -3.88 9.68 29.52
C VAL A 66 -4.14 8.99 30.84
N ASP A 67 -5.14 9.48 31.57
CA ASP A 67 -5.71 8.75 32.70
C ASP A 67 -6.43 7.48 32.21
N CYS A 68 -6.58 6.48 33.09
CA CYS A 68 -7.20 5.20 32.77
C CYS A 68 -8.67 5.30 32.30
N GLU A 69 -9.37 6.38 32.63
CA GLU A 69 -10.73 6.65 32.13
C GLU A 69 -10.75 7.42 30.79
N ALA A 70 -9.59 7.87 30.30
CA ALA A 70 -9.45 8.78 29.14
C ALA A 70 -8.73 8.13 27.94
N ILE A 71 -8.68 6.80 27.87
CA ILE A 71 -8.08 6.08 26.73
C ILE A 71 -8.85 6.43 25.44
N PRO A 72 -8.18 6.98 24.41
CA PRO A 72 -8.86 7.39 23.19
C PRO A 72 -9.38 6.18 22.40
N VAL A 73 -10.56 6.35 21.79
CA VAL A 73 -11.09 5.39 20.81
C VAL A 73 -10.12 5.25 19.63
N VAL A 74 -10.15 4.10 18.97
CA VAL A 74 -9.36 3.87 17.76
C VAL A 74 -9.88 4.78 16.64
N PRO A 75 -9.07 5.70 16.09
CA PRO A 75 -9.49 6.50 14.95
C PRO A 75 -9.62 5.65 13.68
N THR A 76 -10.56 6.01 12.81
CA THR A 76 -10.63 5.49 11.45
C THR A 76 -9.56 6.19 10.60
N ILE A 77 -8.65 5.41 10.02
CA ILE A 77 -7.59 5.90 9.13
C ILE A 77 -7.79 5.25 7.76
N THR A 78 -7.68 6.04 6.71
CA THR A 78 -7.73 5.59 5.30
C THR A 78 -6.38 5.84 4.62
N ALA A 79 -6.16 5.25 3.45
CA ALA A 79 -4.98 5.50 2.63
C ALA A 79 -5.38 5.93 1.21
N THR A 80 -4.47 6.65 0.55
CA THR A 80 -4.55 6.98 -0.87
C THR A 80 -3.22 6.75 -1.55
N ASP A 81 -3.24 6.40 -2.82
CA ASP A 81 -2.06 6.27 -3.65
C ASP A 81 -2.26 6.97 -5.02
N ASN A 82 -1.17 7.24 -5.75
CA ASN A 82 -1.21 7.92 -7.05
C ASN A 82 -1.66 7.03 -8.21
N CYS A 83 -1.43 5.71 -8.13
CA CYS A 83 -1.83 4.75 -9.17
C CYS A 83 -2.92 3.80 -8.68
N ASP A 84 -2.99 3.53 -7.38
CA ASP A 84 -3.99 2.65 -6.78
C ASP A 84 -5.20 3.42 -6.25
N THR A 85 -6.37 3.11 -6.81
CA THR A 85 -7.64 3.77 -6.45
C THR A 85 -8.30 3.18 -5.20
N VAL A 86 -7.89 1.98 -4.77
CA VAL A 86 -8.46 1.28 -3.63
C VAL A 86 -7.33 0.72 -2.77
N VAL A 87 -6.91 1.51 -1.79
CA VAL A 87 -5.85 1.11 -0.85
C VAL A 87 -6.43 0.91 0.55
N ASP A 88 -6.36 -0.32 1.04
CA ASP A 88 -6.85 -0.69 2.36
C ASP A 88 -5.85 -0.33 3.47
N VAL A 89 -6.37 -0.03 4.66
CA VAL A 89 -5.57 0.16 5.89
C VAL A 89 -5.90 -0.95 6.87
N ILE A 90 -4.85 -1.67 7.29
CA ILE A 90 -4.92 -2.71 8.32
C ILE A 90 -4.59 -2.07 9.66
N PHE A 91 -5.56 -2.07 10.57
CA PHE A 91 -5.35 -1.69 11.97
C PHE A 91 -5.01 -2.92 12.82
N THR A 92 -4.07 -2.78 13.75
CA THR A 92 -3.73 -3.79 14.76
C THR A 92 -3.40 -3.14 16.09
N GLU A 93 -4.01 -3.61 17.18
CA GLU A 93 -3.49 -3.36 18.53
C GLU A 93 -2.35 -4.34 18.80
N VAL A 94 -1.11 -3.86 18.70
CA VAL A 94 0.11 -4.66 18.76
C VAL A 94 0.36 -5.19 20.17
N SER A 95 0.09 -4.36 21.18
CA SER A 95 0.21 -4.75 22.58
C SER A 95 -0.72 -3.94 23.48
N ASN A 96 -1.07 -4.55 24.60
CA ASN A 96 -1.81 -3.90 25.68
C ASN A 96 -1.29 -4.46 27.01
N THR A 97 -0.62 -3.61 27.79
CA THR A 97 -0.01 -3.96 29.08
C THR A 97 -0.72 -3.27 30.25
N VAL A 98 -1.87 -2.63 30.01
CA VAL A 98 -2.58 -1.87 31.04
C VAL A 98 -3.13 -2.82 32.10
N VAL A 99 -2.62 -2.67 33.32
CA VAL A 99 -3.05 -3.40 34.51
C VAL A 99 -3.26 -2.38 35.63
N ASP A 100 -4.39 -2.49 36.33
CA ASP A 100 -4.75 -1.59 37.45
C ASP A 100 -4.57 -0.10 37.10
N GLY A 101 -5.01 0.29 35.90
CA GLY A 101 -4.98 1.68 35.44
C GLY A 101 -3.60 2.21 35.02
N CYS A 102 -2.58 1.35 34.96
CA CYS A 102 -1.22 1.73 34.56
C CYS A 102 -0.67 0.80 33.48
N GLY A 103 0.00 1.35 32.46
CA GLY A 103 0.66 0.56 31.42
C GLY A 103 0.64 1.26 30.07
N GLU A 104 0.78 0.50 28.98
CA GLU A 104 0.81 1.03 27.63
C GLU A 104 -0.08 0.25 26.67
N ILE A 105 -0.63 0.94 25.68
CA ILE A 105 -1.28 0.36 24.51
C ILE A 105 -0.50 0.80 23.28
N VAL A 106 -0.11 -0.14 22.43
CA VAL A 106 0.55 0.15 21.15
C VAL A 106 -0.37 -0.24 20.01
N ARG A 107 -0.69 0.72 19.15
CA ARG A 107 -1.54 0.57 17.97
C ARG A 107 -0.74 0.79 16.71
N LYS A 108 -0.99 -0.01 15.68
CA LYS A 108 -0.33 0.09 14.37
C LYS A 108 -1.37 0.16 13.26
N TRP A 109 -1.10 1.01 12.26
CA TRP A 109 -1.80 1.04 10.98
C TRP A 109 -0.80 0.78 9.88
N GLU A 110 -1.13 -0.12 8.96
CA GLU A 110 -0.29 -0.49 7.82
C GLU A 110 -1.14 -0.50 6.56
N SER A 111 -0.57 -0.05 5.45
CA SER A 111 -1.22 -0.03 4.14
C SER A 111 -0.23 -0.40 3.05
N THR A 112 -0.70 -1.14 2.06
CA THR A 112 0.10 -1.67 0.96
C THR A 112 -0.69 -1.48 -0.34
N ASP A 113 -0.07 -0.89 -1.36
CA ASP A 113 -0.68 -0.77 -2.68
C ASP A 113 -0.60 -2.09 -3.48
N ASN A 114 -1.24 -2.14 -4.65
CA ASN A 114 -1.20 -3.27 -5.57
C ASN A 114 0.19 -3.55 -6.18
N CYS A 115 1.14 -2.62 -6.05
CA CYS A 115 2.53 -2.74 -6.47
C CYS A 115 3.46 -3.28 -5.36
N GLY A 116 2.96 -3.39 -4.13
CA GLY A 116 3.71 -3.84 -2.96
C GLY A 116 4.47 -2.73 -2.22
N ASN A 117 4.27 -1.46 -2.54
CA ASN A 117 4.81 -0.35 -1.76
C ASN A 117 3.98 -0.20 -0.47
N THR A 118 4.66 0.10 0.64
CA THR A 118 4.03 0.08 1.97
C THR A 118 4.26 1.35 2.76
N VAL A 119 3.28 1.66 3.62
CA VAL A 119 3.37 2.69 4.66
C VAL A 119 2.87 2.11 5.98
N SER A 120 3.48 2.54 7.08
CA SER A 120 3.10 2.11 8.43
C SER A 120 3.26 3.24 9.43
N HIS A 121 2.31 3.33 10.37
CA HIS A 121 2.36 4.24 11.51
C HIS A 121 2.03 3.51 12.81
N THR A 122 2.69 3.91 13.90
CA THR A 122 2.46 3.37 15.25
C THR A 122 2.13 4.49 16.21
N GLN A 123 1.12 4.28 17.05
CA GLN A 123 0.77 5.14 18.18
C GLN A 123 1.00 4.38 19.49
N THR A 124 1.64 5.04 20.44
CA THR A 124 1.81 4.59 21.83
C THR A 124 0.91 5.42 22.75
N ILE A 125 0.08 4.75 23.55
CA ILE A 125 -0.80 5.36 24.55
C ILE A 125 -0.31 4.94 25.93
N THR A 126 0.27 5.86 26.68
CA THR A 126 0.71 5.62 28.06
C THR A 126 -0.44 5.92 29.02
N VAL A 127 -0.87 4.91 29.77
CA VAL A 127 -1.96 5.01 30.74
C VAL A 127 -1.37 5.13 32.14
N THR A 128 -1.80 6.13 32.90
CA THR A 128 -1.35 6.40 34.27
C THR A 128 -2.52 6.69 35.19
N ASP A 129 -2.57 6.08 36.38
CA ASP A 129 -3.48 6.51 37.45
C ASP A 129 -2.90 7.72 38.19
N THR A 130 -3.61 8.84 38.12
CA THR A 130 -3.24 10.08 38.83
C THR A 130 -4.12 10.35 40.04
N THR A 131 -5.11 9.50 40.31
CA THR A 131 -6.11 9.68 41.36
C THR A 131 -5.65 9.00 42.65
N ALA A 132 -5.50 9.77 43.73
CA ALA A 132 -5.13 9.21 45.02
C ALA A 132 -6.28 8.38 45.65
N PRO A 133 -5.98 7.27 46.35
CA PRO A 133 -7.00 6.51 47.07
C PRO A 133 -7.58 7.32 48.24
N VAL A 134 -8.86 7.09 48.55
CA VAL A 134 -9.53 7.66 49.72
C VAL A 134 -9.72 6.60 50.81
N LEU A 135 -9.53 6.99 52.07
CA LEU A 135 -9.82 6.11 53.20
C LEU A 135 -11.35 5.99 53.37
N SER A 136 -11.85 4.77 53.32
CA SER A 136 -13.17 4.45 53.88
C SER A 136 -13.10 4.69 55.39
N SER A 137 -14.06 5.44 55.93
CA SER A 137 -14.10 5.91 57.34
C SER A 137 -13.49 4.94 58.36
N GLU A 138 -12.72 5.51 59.29
CA GLU A 138 -12.09 4.83 60.44
C GLU A 138 -13.06 3.83 61.11
N PRO A 139 -12.63 2.61 61.46
CA PRO A 139 -13.44 1.73 62.30
C PRO A 139 -13.79 2.42 63.64
N ALA A 140 -15.07 2.34 64.02
CA ALA A 140 -15.62 2.92 65.25
C ALA A 140 -15.05 2.28 66.53
#